data_AF-A0A821I482-F1
#
_entry.id   AF-A0A821I482-F1
#
_cell.length_a   1.000
_cell.length_b   1.000
_cell.length_c   1.000
_cell.angle_alpha   90.00
_cell.angle_beta   90.00
_cell.angle_gamma   90.00
#
_symmetry.space_group_name_H-M   'P 1'
#
loop_
_entity.id
_entity.type
_entity.pdbx_description
1 polymer ?
#
loop_
_entity_poly.entity_id
_entity_poly.type
_entity_poly.pdbx_seq_one_letter_code
_entity_poly.pdbx_strand_id
1 'polypeptide(L)'
;MERYCCLSNLRINSKVDEQFSEYYSFETTIIEQLISIESEKRLSVEQLLSMFAKVTQQRMKKQHNSTKMIIEQLRAKLRDRD
;
A
#
# COMPACT_ATOMS: atom_id res chain seq x y z
N MET A 1 9.49 -11.15 -24.95
CA MET A 1 8.88 -11.15 -23.60
C MET A 1 7.55 -10.42 -23.70
N GLU A 2 6.57 -10.99 -24.41
CA GLU A 2 5.39 -10.24 -24.91
C GLU A 2 4.03 -10.89 -24.58
N ARG A 3 4.01 -12.00 -23.83
CA ARG A 3 2.79 -12.83 -23.66
C ARG A 3 1.70 -12.26 -22.75
N TYR A 4 1.92 -11.09 -22.11
CA TYR A 4 0.97 -10.53 -21.13
C TYR A 4 0.36 -9.17 -21.55
N CYS A 5 0.61 -8.71 -22.78
CA CYS A 5 0.10 -7.42 -23.25
C CYS A 5 -1.43 -7.38 -23.42
N CYS A 6 -2.07 -8.55 -23.61
CA CYS A 6 -3.52 -8.67 -23.69
C CYS A 6 -4.24 -8.48 -22.33
N LEU A 7 -3.52 -8.61 -21.21
CA LEU A 7 -4.08 -8.44 -19.86
C LEU A 7 -3.99 -6.98 -19.37
N SER A 8 -3.17 -6.14 -20.02
CA SER A 8 -3.00 -4.74 -19.62
C SER A 8 -4.20 -3.87 -19.97
N ASN A 9 -4.97 -4.29 -20.99
CA ASN A 9 -6.12 -3.55 -21.53
C ASN A 9 -7.46 -3.99 -20.93
N LEU A 10 -7.51 -5.08 -20.15
CA LEU A 10 -8.75 -5.56 -19.50
C LEU A 10 -9.03 -4.85 -18.16
N ARG A 11 -8.36 -3.73 -17.88
CA ARG A 11 -8.38 -3.05 -16.58
C ARG A 11 -9.35 -1.87 -16.52
N ILE A 12 -10.38 -1.87 -17.36
CA ILE A 12 -11.28 -0.72 -17.52
C ILE A 12 -12.73 -1.22 -17.42
N ASN A 13 -13.30 -1.08 -16.23
CA ASN A 13 -14.74 -1.12 -15.96
C ASN A 13 -15.52 -2.35 -16.47
N SER A 14 -15.02 -3.56 -16.20
CA SER A 14 -15.80 -4.77 -16.41
C SER A 14 -17.03 -4.73 -15.49
N LYS A 15 -18.23 -4.77 -16.06
CA LYS A 15 -19.50 -5.03 -15.36
C LYS A 15 -20.14 -6.25 -16.00
N VAL A 16 -20.91 -7.00 -15.21
CA VAL A 16 -21.71 -8.10 -15.75
C VAL A 16 -22.80 -7.52 -16.64
N ASP A 17 -23.09 -8.20 -17.74
CA ASP A 17 -24.16 -7.84 -18.67
C ASP A 17 -25.53 -7.84 -17.97
N GLU A 18 -26.38 -6.86 -18.27
CA GLU A 18 -27.68 -6.68 -17.59
C GLU A 18 -28.62 -7.87 -17.84
N GLN A 19 -28.64 -8.40 -19.06
CA GLN A 19 -29.50 -9.53 -19.40
C GLN A 19 -29.03 -10.79 -18.65
N PHE A 20 -27.72 -11.02 -18.56
CA PHE A 20 -27.19 -12.11 -17.74
C PHE A 20 -27.54 -11.94 -16.25
N SER A 21 -27.45 -10.71 -15.74
CA SER A 21 -27.73 -10.41 -14.33
C SER A 21 -29.18 -10.68 -13.92
N GLU A 22 -30.12 -10.52 -14.86
CA GLU A 22 -31.54 -10.78 -14.64
C GLU A 22 -31.81 -12.28 -14.47
N TYR A 23 -31.14 -13.14 -15.22
CA TYR A 23 -31.35 -14.59 -15.17
C TYR A 23 -30.47 -15.31 -14.13
N TYR A 24 -29.33 -14.73 -13.76
CA TYR A 24 -28.30 -15.39 -12.93
C TYR A 24 -27.79 -14.46 -11.82
N SER A 25 -28.67 -14.09 -10.89
CA SER A 25 -28.36 -13.09 -9.84
C SER A 25 -27.29 -13.56 -8.84
N PHE A 26 -27.24 -14.85 -8.52
CA PHE A 26 -26.25 -15.41 -7.61
C PHE A 26 -24.84 -15.41 -8.24
N GLU A 27 -24.72 -15.91 -9.47
CA GLU A 27 -23.47 -15.94 -10.23
C GLU A 27 -22.96 -14.52 -10.49
N THR A 28 -23.87 -13.60 -10.80
CA THR A 28 -23.56 -12.17 -10.96
C THR A 28 -22.91 -11.60 -9.71
N THR A 29 -23.46 -11.89 -8.53
CA THR A 29 -22.88 -11.44 -7.25
C THR A 29 -21.44 -11.94 -7.08
N ILE A 30 -21.18 -13.20 -7.43
CA ILE A 30 -19.83 -13.79 -7.34
C ILE A 30 -18.88 -13.10 -8.34
N ILE A 31 -19.31 -12.93 -9.58
CA ILE A 31 -18.48 -12.34 -10.64
C ILE A 31 -18.15 -10.88 -10.31
N GLU A 32 -19.11 -10.10 -9.83
CA GLU A 32 -18.90 -8.71 -9.40
C GLU A 32 -17.94 -8.61 -8.22
N GLN A 33 -18.02 -9.55 -7.26
CA GLN A 33 -17.05 -9.62 -6.16
C GLN A 33 -15.64 -9.92 -6.67
N LEU A 34 -15.49 -10.83 -7.64
CA LEU A 34 -14.19 -11.15 -8.25
C LEU A 34 -13.62 -9.94 -9.02
N ILE A 35 -14.45 -9.24 -9.79
CA ILE A 35 -14.07 -7.99 -10.47
C ILE A 35 -13.64 -6.93 -9.45
N SER A 36 -14.37 -6.79 -8.35
CA SER A 36 -14.05 -5.83 -7.28
C SER A 36 -12.67 -6.12 -6.68
N ILE A 37 -12.39 -7.38 -6.33
CA ILE A 37 -11.09 -7.84 -5.80
C ILE A 37 -9.94 -7.59 -6.79
N GLU A 38 -10.19 -7.77 -8.10
CA GLU A 38 -9.20 -7.47 -9.14
C GLU A 38 -9.00 -5.96 -9.35
N SER A 39 -10.09 -5.19 -9.19
CA SER A 39 -10.10 -3.73 -9.32
C SER A 39 -9.47 -3.01 -8.13
N GLU A 40 -9.49 -3.63 -6.93
CA GLU A 40 -8.71 -3.19 -5.79
C GLU A 40 -7.25 -3.15 -6.23
N LYS A 41 -6.76 -1.93 -6.49
CA LYS A 41 -5.45 -1.67 -7.07
C LYS A 41 -4.39 -2.39 -6.25
N ARG A 42 -3.93 -3.53 -6.76
CA ARG A 42 -2.63 -4.07 -6.39
C ARG A 42 -1.62 -2.96 -6.58
N LEU A 43 -1.05 -2.49 -5.47
CA LEU A 43 -0.01 -1.47 -5.48
C LEU A 43 1.12 -1.95 -6.39
N SER A 44 1.61 -1.06 -7.25
CA SER A 44 2.79 -1.38 -8.03
C SER A 44 3.97 -1.61 -7.07
N VAL A 45 4.97 -2.39 -7.53
CA VAL A 45 6.20 -2.60 -6.76
C VAL A 45 6.85 -1.25 -6.40
N GLU A 46 6.80 -0.27 -7.30
CA GLU A 46 7.30 1.09 -7.06
C GLU A 46 6.52 1.82 -5.96
N GLN A 47 5.19 1.72 -5.94
CA GLN A 47 4.36 2.29 -4.89
C GLN A 47 4.65 1.64 -3.53
N LEU A 48 4.82 0.32 -3.49
CA LEU A 48 5.19 -0.41 -2.28
C LEU A 48 6.57 0.01 -1.76
N LEU A 49 7.57 0.11 -2.64
CA LEU A 49 8.92 0.56 -2.29
C LEU A 49 8.92 2.01 -1.78
N SER A 50 8.14 2.90 -2.41
CA SER A 50 7.97 4.28 -1.97
C SER A 50 7.34 4.37 -0.58
N MET A 51 6.29 3.57 -0.31
CA MET A 51 5.68 3.49 1.02
C MET A 51 6.68 2.95 2.06
N PHE A 52 7.40 1.89 1.73
CA PHE A 52 8.42 1.31 2.60
C PHE A 52 9.54 2.32 2.93
N ALA A 53 10.04 3.05 1.92
CA ALA A 53 11.05 4.09 2.10
C ALA A 53 10.57 5.20 3.03
N LYS A 54 9.32 5.69 2.86
CA LYS A 54 8.72 6.71 3.74
C LYS A 54 8.62 6.23 5.19
N VAL A 55 8.11 5.02 5.41
CA VAL A 55 7.99 4.44 6.75
C VAL A 55 9.36 4.30 7.40
N THR A 56 10.35 3.83 6.64
CA THR A 56 11.73 3.66 7.11
C THR A 56 12.37 5.00 7.48
N GLN A 57 12.21 6.03 6.64
CA GLN A 57 12.71 7.37 6.91
C GLN A 57 12.10 7.97 8.19
N GLN A 58 10.79 7.78 8.41
CA GLN A 58 10.12 8.24 9.62
C GLN A 58 10.66 7.53 10.88
N ARG A 59 10.89 6.22 10.81
CA ARG A 59 11.50 5.45 11.92
C ARG A 59 12.90 5.96 12.25
N MET A 60 13.74 6.17 11.22
CA MET A 60 15.10 6.69 11.40
C MET A 60 15.11 8.09 12.03
N LYS A 61 14.22 8.99 11.58
CA LYS A 61 14.06 10.33 12.17
C LYS A 61 13.67 10.27 13.65
N LYS A 62 12.71 9.41 14.01
CA LYS A 62 12.30 9.22 15.41
C LYS A 62 13.46 8.70 16.27
N GLN A 63 14.21 7.72 15.76
CA GLN A 63 15.38 7.17 16.46
C GLN A 63 16.45 8.24 16.66
N HIS A 64 16.79 9.01 15.62
CA HIS A 64 17.78 10.09 15.72
C HIS A 64 17.39 11.13 16.77
N ASN A 65 16.13 11.56 16.80
CA ASN A 65 15.64 12.53 17.78
C ASN A 65 15.72 11.98 19.21
N SER A 66 15.35 10.71 19.42
CA SER A 66 15.45 10.06 20.72
C SER A 66 16.90 9.96 21.20
N THR A 67 17.82 9.53 20.32
CA THR A 67 19.26 9.48 20.64
C THR A 67 19.81 10.86 20.97
N LYS A 68 19.42 11.90 20.22
CA LYS A 68 19.84 13.28 20.47
C LYS A 68 19.39 13.75 21.87
N MET A 69 18.14 13.49 22.25
CA MET A 69 17.62 13.83 23.57
C MET A 69 18.40 13.12 24.69
N ILE A 70 18.71 11.83 24.52
CA ILE A 70 19.49 11.08 25.52
C ILE A 70 20.89 11.70 25.67
N ILE A 71 21.56 12.03 24.57
CA ILE A 71 22.88 12.67 24.60
C ILE A 71 22.81 14.04 25.30
N GLU A 72 21.79 14.85 25.04
CA GLU A 72 21.60 16.14 25.69
C GLU A 72 21.36 16.00 27.20
N GLN A 73 20.53 15.04 27.62
CA GLN A 73 20.29 14.73 29.04
C GLN A 73 21.56 14.25 29.75
N LEU A 74 22.37 13.40 29.10
CA LEU A 74 23.64 12.94 29.65
C LEU A 74 24.63 14.10 29.81
N ARG A 75 24.71 15.00 28.81
CA ARG A 75 25.56 16.20 28.89
C ARG A 75 25.12 17.16 30.00
N ALA A 76 23.82 17.33 30.22
CA ALA A 76 23.30 18.14 31.32
C ALA A 76 23.72 17.54 32.68
N LYS A 77 23.46 16.25 32.89
CA LYS A 77 23.83 15.55 34.14
C LYS A 77 25.33 15.56 34.44
N LEU A 78 26.19 15.57 33.42
CA LEU A 78 27.64 15.67 33.60
C LEU A 78 28.07 17.07 34.02
N ARG A 79 27.45 18.12 33.47
CA ARG A 79 27.73 19.51 33.86
C ARG A 79 27.27 19.87 35.26
N ASP A 80 26.21 19.25 35.75
CA ASP A 80 25.70 19.47 37.11
C ASP A 80 26.52 18.71 38.19
N ARG A 81 27.52 17.91 37.79
CA ARG A 81 28.41 17.16 38.69
C ARG A 81 29.79 17.80 38.89
N ASP A 82 30.12 18.83 38.11
CA ASP A 82 31.31 19.68 38.27
C ASP A 82 30.95 20.95 39.05
#